data_AF-A0A6A4KTX2-F1
#
_entry.id   AF-A0A6A4KTX2-F1
#
_cell.length_a   1.000
_cell.length_b   1.000
_cell.length_c   1.000
_cell.angle_alpha   90.00
_cell.angle_beta   90.00
_cell.angle_gamma   90.00
#
_symmetry.space_group_name_H-M   'P 1'
#
loop_
_entity.id
_entity.type
_entity.pdbx_description
1 polymer ?
#
loop_
_entity_poly.entity_id
_entity_poly.type
_entity_poly.pdbx_seq_one_letter_code
_entity_poly.pdbx_strand_id
1 'polypeptide(L)'
;LLLKKDFPAQVSENYLEIHLFWAGKGTCCIPTAGTYGPSISAISVTRDFNNPPTGKKIKIGLILGIFVPVGVVSCLSVLVLFYFVQRRKRLQRKKDEELLGIDARPYTFSYAELKAATTDFNPANKLGEGGFGPVFK
;
A
#
# COMPACT_ATOMS: atom_id res chain seq x y z
N LEU A 1 -20.22 -49.91 26.69
CA LEU A 1 -19.31 -48.79 26.96
C LEU A 1 -18.45 -48.56 25.73
N LEU A 2 -18.49 -47.36 25.14
CA LEU A 2 -17.58 -47.00 24.06
C LEU A 2 -16.23 -46.65 24.69
N LEU A 3 -15.17 -47.39 24.34
CA LEU A 3 -13.82 -47.13 24.80
C LEU A 3 -13.08 -46.31 23.73
N LYS A 4 -12.70 -45.08 24.06
CA LYS A 4 -11.84 -44.26 23.21
C LYS A 4 -10.38 -44.54 23.55
N LYS A 5 -9.54 -44.78 22.54
CA LYS A 5 -8.10 -45.00 22.70
C LYS A 5 -7.33 -44.20 21.66
N ASP A 6 -6.44 -43.34 22.14
CA ASP A 6 -5.64 -42.42 21.31
C ASP A 6 -4.22 -42.96 21.13
N PHE A 7 -3.68 -42.83 19.91
CA PHE A 7 -2.34 -43.31 19.55
C PHE A 7 -1.56 -42.19 18.85
N PRO A 8 -0.55 -41.58 19.50
CA PRO A 8 0.29 -40.57 18.86
C PRO A 8 1.27 -41.23 17.89
N ALA A 9 1.36 -40.70 16.66
CA ALA A 9 2.28 -41.15 15.63
C ALA A 9 2.89 -39.95 14.87
N GLN A 10 4.16 -40.06 14.50
CA GLN A 10 4.85 -39.07 13.65
C GLN A 10 4.76 -39.52 12.20
N VAL A 11 4.30 -38.63 11.31
CA VAL A 11 4.09 -38.91 9.88
C VAL A 11 5.05 -38.07 9.04
N SER A 12 6.01 -38.71 8.36
CA SER A 12 7.03 -38.03 7.54
C SER A 12 6.66 -37.99 6.05
N GLU A 13 6.04 -39.05 5.53
CA GLU A 13 5.86 -39.28 4.09
C GLU A 13 4.41 -39.10 3.63
N ASN A 14 3.64 -38.26 4.33
CA ASN A 14 2.26 -37.85 4.01
C ASN A 14 1.17 -38.96 4.07
N TYR A 15 1.54 -40.22 4.20
CA TYR A 15 0.59 -41.31 4.45
C TYR A 15 0.79 -41.93 5.83
N LEU A 16 -0.30 -42.42 6.41
CA LEU A 16 -0.31 -43.18 7.66
C LEU A 16 -0.83 -44.59 7.35
N GLU A 17 -0.04 -45.60 7.69
CA GLU A 17 -0.45 -46.99 7.52
C GLU A 17 -0.91 -47.55 8.87
N ILE A 18 -2.10 -48.17 8.90
CA ILE A 18 -2.70 -48.73 10.10
C ILE A 18 -2.87 -50.24 9.90
N HIS A 19 -2.12 -51.04 10.65
CA HIS A 19 -2.26 -52.50 10.65
C HIS A 19 -3.11 -52.93 11.85
N LEU A 20 -4.23 -53.60 11.55
CA LEU A 20 -5.06 -54.22 12.58
C LEU A 20 -4.63 -55.66 12.76
N PHE A 21 -4.14 -55.99 13.95
CA PHE A 21 -3.82 -57.36 14.31
C PHE A 21 -4.72 -57.85 15.43
N TRP A 22 -5.19 -59.08 15.31
CA TRP A 22 -5.93 -59.75 16.36
C TRP A 22 -5.17 -61.00 16.82
N ALA A 23 -4.72 -60.97 18.07
CA ALA A 23 -3.91 -62.02 18.69
C ALA A 23 -4.74 -63.11 19.39
N GLY A 24 -6.06 -63.17 19.16
CA GLY A 24 -6.96 -64.07 19.88
C GLY A 24 -7.19 -65.43 19.18
N LYS A 25 -7.92 -66.33 19.86
CA LYS A 25 -8.35 -67.61 19.26
C LYS A 25 -9.60 -67.41 18.41
N GLY A 26 -9.44 -67.44 17.08
CA GLY A 26 -10.51 -67.28 16.09
C GLY A 26 -11.58 -68.34 16.22
N THR A 27 -12.84 -67.96 16.01
CA THR A 27 -13.91 -68.93 15.74
C THR A 27 -14.22 -68.95 14.25
N CYS A 28 -14.06 -70.12 13.62
CA CYS A 28 -14.24 -70.31 12.18
C CYS A 28 -15.71 -70.51 11.77
N CYS A 29 -16.60 -70.82 12.71
CA CYS A 29 -17.98 -71.20 12.42
C CYS A 29 -18.99 -70.50 13.33
N ILE A 30 -19.89 -69.72 12.70
CA ILE A 30 -21.15 -69.22 13.27
C ILE A 30 -22.15 -70.38 13.09
N PRO A 31 -22.70 -71.02 14.15
CA PRO A 31 -23.49 -70.36 15.19
C PRO A 31 -23.09 -70.69 16.65
N THR A 32 -21.93 -71.30 16.89
CA THR A 32 -21.45 -71.53 18.26
C THR A 32 -20.97 -70.23 18.90
N ALA A 33 -21.26 -70.02 20.19
CA ALA A 33 -20.82 -68.86 20.96
C ALA A 33 -19.29 -68.75 20.95
N GLY A 34 -18.77 -67.88 20.10
CA GLY A 34 -17.34 -67.66 19.91
C GLY A 34 -16.79 -66.48 20.70
N THR A 35 -15.47 -66.47 20.88
CA THR A 35 -14.75 -65.31 21.42
C THR A 35 -14.52 -64.31 20.29
N TYR A 36 -15.35 -63.27 20.25
CA TYR A 36 -15.14 -62.15 19.33
C TYR A 36 -14.12 -61.18 19.90
N GLY A 37 -13.23 -60.68 19.05
CA GLY A 37 -12.34 -59.57 19.38
C GLY A 37 -13.11 -58.26 19.58
N PRO A 38 -12.45 -57.21 20.10
CA PRO A 38 -13.05 -55.89 20.20
C PRO A 38 -13.45 -55.38 18.82
N SER A 39 -14.68 -54.85 18.70
CA SER A 39 -15.14 -54.19 17.48
C SER A 39 -14.66 -52.73 17.44
N ILE A 40 -14.16 -52.31 16.29
CA ILE A 40 -13.77 -50.92 16.02
C ILE A 40 -14.95 -50.26 15.30
N SER A 41 -15.54 -49.23 15.90
CA SER A 41 -16.67 -48.50 15.30
C SER A 41 -16.22 -47.34 14.43
N ALA A 42 -15.14 -46.64 14.81
CA ALA A 42 -14.66 -45.46 14.10
C ALA A 42 -13.16 -45.21 14.35
N ILE A 43 -12.50 -44.60 13.38
CA ILE A 43 -11.12 -44.11 13.46
C ILE A 43 -11.15 -42.62 13.12
N SER A 44 -10.50 -41.79 13.94
CA SER A 44 -10.35 -40.35 13.71
C SER A 44 -8.88 -39.97 13.78
N VAL A 45 -8.43 -39.17 12.82
CA VAL A 45 -7.04 -38.71 12.73
C VAL A 45 -7.04 -37.19 12.85
N THR A 46 -6.42 -36.68 13.91
CA THR A 46 -6.22 -35.26 14.15
C THR A 46 -4.74 -34.94 14.14
N ARG A 47 -4.32 -33.94 13.35
CA ARG A 47 -2.95 -33.42 13.43
C ARG A 47 -2.77 -32.67 14.74
N ASP A 48 -1.74 -33.01 15.48
CA ASP A 48 -1.34 -32.24 16.65
C ASP A 48 -0.42 -31.09 16.21
N PHE A 49 -0.95 -29.86 16.29
CA PHE A 49 -0.18 -28.63 16.01
C PHE A 49 0.49 -28.08 17.28
N ASN A 50 0.64 -28.87 18.35
CA ASN A 50 1.27 -28.44 19.61
C ASN A 50 2.75 -28.06 19.49
N ASN A 51 3.37 -28.22 18.33
CA ASN A 51 4.46 -27.34 17.97
C ASN A 51 3.85 -26.11 17.31
N PRO A 52 3.75 -24.96 18.02
CA PRO A 52 3.56 -23.71 17.30
C PRO A 52 4.62 -23.69 16.18
N PRO A 53 4.30 -23.23 14.96
CA PRO A 53 5.36 -22.97 14.00
C PRO A 53 6.39 -22.19 14.79
N THR A 54 7.64 -22.64 14.80
CA THR A 54 8.75 -21.89 15.37
C THR A 54 8.78 -20.60 14.56
N GLY A 55 7.93 -19.67 14.99
CA GLY A 55 7.71 -18.39 14.37
C GLY A 55 9.07 -17.78 14.50
N LYS A 56 9.74 -17.59 13.36
CA LYS A 56 11.02 -16.92 13.30
C LYS A 56 10.87 -15.71 14.21
N LYS A 57 11.56 -15.72 15.36
CA LYS A 57 11.40 -14.66 16.37
C LYS A 57 11.89 -13.39 15.70
N ILE A 58 10.97 -12.62 15.13
CA ILE A 58 11.29 -11.34 14.50
C ILE A 58 11.91 -10.53 15.63
N LYS A 59 13.18 -10.15 15.48
CA LYS A 59 13.88 -9.32 16.46
C LYS A 59 13.35 -7.89 16.33
N ILE A 60 12.13 -7.68 16.82
CA ILE A 60 11.40 -6.41 16.75
C ILE A 60 12.28 -5.26 17.27
N GLY A 61 13.07 -5.50 18.32
CA GLY A 61 14.03 -4.53 18.84
C GLY A 61 15.15 -4.13 17.86
N LEU A 62 15.62 -5.06 17.01
CA LEU A 62 16.63 -4.76 15.98
C LEU A 62 16.01 -3.91 14.86
N ILE A 63 14.78 -4.23 14.46
CA ILE A 63 14.07 -3.50 13.40
C ILE A 63 13.77 -2.08 13.87
N LEU A 64 13.18 -1.91 15.06
CA LEU A 64 12.90 -0.59 15.62
C LEU A 64 14.20 0.22 15.85
N GLY A 65 15.28 -0.44 16.26
CA GLY A 65 16.58 0.21 16.46
C GLY A 65 17.18 0.84 15.19
N ILE A 66 16.87 0.31 14.01
CA ILE A 66 17.37 0.84 12.73
C ILE A 66 16.40 1.86 12.13
N PHE A 67 15.08 1.60 12.21
CA PHE A 67 14.09 2.48 11.59
C PHE A 67 14.00 3.86 12.26
N VAL A 68 14.15 3.93 13.59
CA VAL A 68 14.06 5.19 14.35
C VAL A 68 15.14 6.21 13.94
N PRO A 69 16.45 5.89 13.95
CA PRO A 69 17.48 6.86 13.57
C PRO A 69 17.41 7.24 12.08
N VAL A 70 17.10 6.30 11.19
CA VAL A 70 16.93 6.58 9.75
C VAL A 70 15.76 7.54 9.52
N GLY A 71 14.64 7.32 10.21
CA GLY A 71 13.48 8.21 10.15
C GLY A 71 13.80 9.62 10.63
N VAL A 72 14.52 9.76 11.75
CA VAL A 72 14.92 11.07 12.30
C VAL A 72 15.87 11.80 11.34
N VAL A 73 16.90 11.14 10.82
CA VAL A 73 17.86 11.74 9.87
C VAL A 73 17.16 12.14 8.57
N SER A 74 16.27 11.29 8.05
CA SER A 74 15.47 11.60 6.85
C SER A 74 14.57 12.81 7.09
N CYS A 75 13.89 12.88 8.23
CA CYS A 75 13.02 13.99 8.58
C CYS A 75 13.80 15.31 8.67
N LEU A 76 14.94 15.30 9.37
CA LEU A 76 15.82 16.48 9.49
C LEU A 76 16.34 16.95 8.13
N SER A 77 16.75 16.01 7.26
CA SER A 77 17.20 16.32 5.89
C SER A 77 16.11 17.02 5.08
N VAL A 78 14.87 16.50 5.11
CA VAL A 78 13.73 17.10 4.42
C VAL A 78 13.42 18.51 4.96
N LEU A 79 13.45 18.71 6.28
CA LEU A 79 13.22 20.02 6.90
C LEU A 79 14.28 21.05 6.47
N VAL A 80 15.55 20.66 6.41
CA VAL A 80 16.64 21.54 5.95
C VAL A 80 16.47 21.91 4.48
N LEU A 81 16.19 20.91 3.62
CA LEU A 81 15.93 21.16 2.20
C LEU A 81 14.72 22.06 1.99
N PHE A 82 13.64 21.82 2.73
CA PHE A 82 12.43 22.62 2.68
C PHE A 82 12.70 24.07 3.11
N TYR A 83 13.41 24.28 4.23
CA TYR A 83 13.79 25.61 4.69
C TYR A 83 14.68 26.32 3.67
N PHE A 84 15.65 25.62 3.07
CA PHE A 84 16.54 26.16 2.06
C PHE A 84 15.79 26.57 0.78
N VAL A 85 14.88 25.72 0.30
CA VAL A 85 14.03 26.02 -0.86
C VAL A 85 13.10 27.19 -0.54
N GLN A 86 12.49 27.24 0.64
CA GLN A 86 11.68 28.38 1.05
C GLN A 86 12.49 29.67 1.10
N ARG A 87 13.70 29.63 1.66
CA ARG A 87 14.58 30.80 1.75
C ARG A 87 14.97 31.30 0.36
N ARG A 88 15.33 30.39 -0.57
CA ARG A 88 15.58 30.74 -1.97
C ARG A 88 14.35 31.34 -2.64
N LYS A 89 13.17 30.74 -2.46
CA LYS A 89 11.90 31.27 -3.00
C LYS A 89 11.58 32.66 -2.45
N ARG A 90 11.79 32.91 -1.16
CA ARG A 90 11.59 34.25 -0.54
C ARG A 90 12.54 35.29 -1.14
N LEU A 91 13.80 34.93 -1.38
CA LEU A 91 14.77 35.83 -2.00
C LEU A 91 14.43 36.11 -3.47
N GLN A 92 13.99 35.10 -4.23
CA GLN A 92 13.54 35.28 -5.61
C GLN A 92 12.28 36.15 -5.67
N ARG A 93 11.27 35.90 -4.82
CA ARG A 93 10.07 36.76 -4.76
C ARG A 93 10.44 38.22 -4.48
N LYS A 94 11.39 38.48 -3.58
CA LYS A 94 11.86 39.84 -3.29
C LYS A 94 12.54 40.49 -4.50
N LYS A 95 13.37 39.74 -5.24
CA LYS A 95 14.01 40.23 -6.48
C LYS A 95 12.99 40.48 -7.59
N ASP A 96 12.01 39.59 -7.74
CA ASP A 96 10.95 39.74 -8.73
C ASP A 96 10.07 40.96 -8.40
N GLU A 97 9.78 41.22 -7.10
CA GLU A 97 9.08 42.44 -6.67
C GLU A 97 9.90 43.71 -6.91
N GLU A 98 11.21 43.71 -6.64
CA GLU A 98 12.09 44.84 -6.95
C GLU A 98 12.20 45.08 -8.47
N LEU A 99 12.25 44.02 -9.28
CA LEU A 99 12.32 44.10 -10.75
C LEU A 99 10.97 44.56 -11.35
N LEU A 100 9.84 44.07 -10.82
CA LEU A 100 8.50 44.52 -11.21
C LEU A 100 8.19 45.96 -10.73
N GLY A 101 8.86 46.43 -9.69
CA GLY A 101 8.81 47.82 -9.23
C GLY A 101 9.60 48.78 -10.12
N ILE A 102 10.51 48.27 -10.95
CA ILE A 102 11.31 49.02 -11.93
C ILE A 102 10.72 48.78 -13.33
N ASP A 103 9.59 49.43 -13.62
CA ASP A 103 9.17 49.84 -14.97
C ASP A 103 8.98 48.76 -16.07
N ALA A 104 8.77 47.48 -15.72
CA ALA A 104 8.63 46.38 -16.67
C ALA A 104 7.19 45.85 -16.84
N ARG A 105 6.16 46.69 -16.65
CA ARG A 105 4.79 46.29 -16.97
C ARG A 105 4.51 46.68 -18.44
N PRO A 106 4.41 45.74 -19.40
CA PRO A 106 3.86 46.09 -20.70
C PRO A 106 2.47 46.68 -20.47
N TYR A 107 2.21 47.88 -20.99
CA TYR A 107 0.88 48.49 -20.94
C TYR A 107 -0.07 47.59 -21.73
N THR A 108 -0.78 46.71 -21.02
CA THR A 108 -1.81 45.85 -21.58
C THR A 108 -3.15 46.56 -21.42
N PHE A 109 -3.77 46.93 -22.53
CA PHE A 109 -5.13 47.45 -22.55
C PHE A 109 -6.12 46.31 -22.80
N SER A 110 -7.21 46.30 -22.05
CA SER A 110 -8.32 45.38 -22.30
C SER A 110 -9.06 45.78 -23.58
N TYR A 111 -9.69 44.81 -24.24
CA TYR A 111 -10.55 45.10 -25.39
C TYR A 111 -11.65 46.11 -25.06
N ALA A 112 -12.19 46.08 -23.83
CA ALA A 112 -13.21 47.03 -23.38
C ALA A 112 -12.68 48.47 -23.31
N GLU A 113 -11.45 48.68 -22.85
CA GLU A 113 -10.81 49.99 -22.84
C GLU A 113 -10.55 50.49 -24.26
N LEU A 114 -10.04 49.63 -25.16
CA LEU A 114 -9.84 49.98 -26.56
C LEU A 114 -11.17 50.31 -27.26
N LYS A 115 -12.21 49.53 -26.99
CA LYS A 115 -13.56 49.75 -27.50
C LYS A 115 -14.15 51.07 -27.00
N ALA A 116 -14.00 51.39 -25.72
CA ALA A 116 -14.45 52.65 -25.16
C ALA A 116 -13.66 53.85 -25.71
N ALA A 117 -12.33 53.74 -25.81
CA ALA A 117 -11.46 54.80 -26.32
C ALA A 117 -11.74 55.13 -27.79
N THR A 118 -11.99 54.11 -28.60
CA THR A 118 -12.28 54.27 -30.04
C THR A 118 -13.76 54.58 -30.34
N THR A 119 -14.60 54.69 -29.31
CA THR A 119 -16.07 54.84 -29.45
C THR A 119 -16.65 53.72 -30.32
N ASP A 120 -16.48 52.48 -29.86
CA ASP A 120 -16.91 51.26 -30.57
C ASP A 120 -16.33 51.12 -31.98
N PHE A 121 -15.06 51.52 -32.17
CA PHE A 121 -14.38 51.50 -33.47
C PHE A 121 -15.16 52.28 -34.55
N ASN A 122 -15.63 53.47 -34.18
CA ASN A 122 -16.41 54.34 -35.07
C ASN A 122 -15.60 54.67 -36.35
N PRO A 123 -16.16 54.49 -37.55
CA PRO A 123 -15.47 54.83 -38.80
C PRO A 123 -15.03 56.30 -38.89
N ALA A 124 -15.68 57.22 -38.16
CA ALA A 124 -15.24 58.61 -38.06
C ALA A 124 -13.87 58.79 -37.36
N ASN A 125 -13.44 57.82 -36.54
CA ASN A 125 -12.16 57.81 -35.85
C ASN A 125 -11.10 56.99 -36.59
N LYS A 126 -11.39 56.47 -37.78
CA LYS A 126 -10.44 55.69 -38.57
C LYS A 126 -9.36 56.59 -39.15
N LEU A 127 -8.11 56.28 -38.83
CA LEU A 127 -6.91 56.97 -39.31
C LEU A 127 -6.43 56.42 -40.65
N GLY A 128 -6.65 55.13 -40.91
CA GLY A 128 -6.22 54.46 -42.14
C GLY A 128 -6.43 52.96 -42.10
N GLU A 129 -6.09 52.28 -43.18
CA GLU A 129 -6.11 50.82 -43.29
C GLU A 129 -4.90 50.36 -44.11
N GLY A 130 -4.21 49.32 -43.62
CA GLY A 130 -3.08 48.70 -44.30
C GLY A 130 -3.17 47.17 -44.27
N GLY A 131 -2.09 46.48 -44.62
CA GLY A 131 -2.04 45.00 -44.64
C GLY A 131 -2.28 44.32 -43.28
N PHE A 132 -2.29 45.10 -42.19
CA PHE A 132 -2.54 44.64 -40.82
C PHE A 132 -3.94 45.04 -40.30
N GLY A 133 -4.77 45.70 -41.11
CA GLY A 133 -6.13 46.11 -40.76
C GLY A 133 -6.32 47.62 -40.51
N PRO A 134 -7.50 48.03 -40.02
CA PRO A 134 -7.85 49.43 -39.78
C PRO A 134 -7.22 49.96 -38.48
N VAL A 135 -6.79 51.22 -38.52
CA VAL A 135 -6.21 51.94 -37.38
C VAL A 135 -7.19 53.02 -36.94
N PHE A 136 -7.47 53.12 -35.64
CA PHE A 136 -8.38 54.10 -35.05
C PHE A 136 -7.63 55.03 -34.09
N LYS A 137 -8.09 56.28 -33.98
CA LYS A 137 -7.60 57.28 -33.03
C LYS A 137 -8.20 57.09 -31.65
#